data_AF-A0A831YTP1-F1
#
_entry.id   AF-A0A831YTP1-F1
#
_cell.length_a   1.000
_cell.length_b   1.000
_cell.length_c   1.000
_cell.angle_alpha   90.00
_cell.angle_beta   90.00
_cell.angle_gamma   90.00
#
_symmetry.space_group_name_H-M   'P 1'
#
loop_
_entity.id
_entity.type
_entity.pdbx_description
1 polymer ?
#
loop_
_entity_poly.entity_id
_entity_poly.type
_entity_poly.pdbx_seq_one_letter_code
_entity_poly.pdbx_strand_id
1 'polypeptide(L)'
;MSASEDRPFFDKEAACPVCKKSTVHQYLRDYAYTVEKRDEDLFVSRYHWAKPEFENYNLQFFHLWYCPHCHYTDERKMFITNKPDAFKNGFVDLKNALLKGIGSEPLVQAVLKHIQYPAETFTAQYLLHVLAVYEQFLAPDYARNYEKIGKLYLRISWLFRMATAQDKSDEAVEKDIEAYFDLYQKLQANLMNSLHNLETLNQWIENKIETDTGNGYRFWKKHAREFKQNYEWFVGLWDTALPLLQNYDNLGKTIQMEYHSTHKNPFESPFQEYESFQKFIEELKTLWKGVPVSESEAQKLAAHYLFEAIKSGVYDTKVSRYYSIMRLIVHLYQRLQQYSQALDKSRILIERLEYFDRTLEDRIKKATSLNEGTATVDRLNKNRMKVREMIRDAREQRAYVLRLKTEADEKRALEIFHSHRDCTPEELAELMRQQAIEEAVIKKYTAELESEKKKGLFQIFKF
;
A
#
# COMPACT_ATOMS: atom_id res chain seq x y z
N MET A 1 -7.04 7.23 -37.05
CA MET A 1 -7.56 6.65 -35.79
C MET A 1 -7.46 7.72 -34.73
N SER A 2 -8.55 8.01 -34.02
CA SER A 2 -8.56 9.09 -33.02
C SER A 2 -7.78 8.65 -31.77
N ALA A 3 -7.02 9.55 -31.16
CA ALA A 3 -6.22 9.30 -29.94
C ALA A 3 -7.02 8.76 -28.72
N SER A 4 -8.35 8.62 -28.83
CA SER A 4 -9.20 8.06 -27.78
C SER A 4 -9.17 6.52 -27.69
N GLU A 5 -8.74 5.81 -28.75
CA GLU A 5 -8.71 4.35 -28.77
C GLU A 5 -7.54 3.74 -27.98
N ASP A 6 -6.49 4.51 -27.71
CA ASP A 6 -5.29 3.97 -27.08
C ASP A 6 -5.31 3.95 -25.55
N ARG A 7 -6.15 4.74 -24.87
CA ARG A 7 -6.17 4.79 -23.39
C ARG A 7 -6.62 3.46 -22.75
N PRO A 8 -6.10 3.09 -21.55
CA PRO A 8 -6.48 1.86 -20.87
C PRO A 8 -7.92 1.87 -20.32
N PHE A 9 -8.57 3.04 -20.35
CA PHE A 9 -9.95 3.26 -19.95
C PHE A 9 -10.71 4.01 -21.05
N PHE A 10 -12.03 4.05 -20.91
CA PHE A 10 -12.90 4.91 -21.71
C PHE A 10 -13.87 5.67 -20.82
N ASP A 11 -14.34 6.81 -21.30
CA ASP A 11 -15.31 7.63 -20.59
C ASP A 11 -16.70 6.99 -20.73
N LYS A 12 -17.34 6.76 -19.59
CA LYS A 12 -18.66 6.12 -19.50
C LYS A 12 -19.61 7.03 -18.75
N GLU A 13 -20.68 7.42 -19.44
CA GLU A 13 -21.80 8.12 -18.83
C GLU A 13 -22.66 7.16 -18.01
N ALA A 14 -23.00 7.53 -16.78
CA ALA A 14 -23.90 6.77 -15.91
C ALA A 14 -24.74 7.71 -15.04
N ALA A 15 -25.99 7.33 -14.77
CA ALA A 15 -26.85 8.07 -13.86
C ALA A 15 -26.50 7.74 -12.41
N CYS A 16 -26.29 8.76 -11.58
CA CYS A 16 -26.06 8.59 -10.15
C CYS A 16 -27.25 7.87 -9.49
N PRO A 17 -27.06 6.80 -8.69
CA PRO A 17 -28.17 6.06 -8.11
C PRO A 17 -28.96 6.86 -7.06
N VAL A 18 -28.34 7.89 -6.47
CA VAL A 18 -28.93 8.81 -5.48
C VAL A 18 -29.71 9.93 -6.14
N CYS A 19 -29.04 10.83 -6.88
CA CYS A 19 -29.67 12.04 -7.44
C CYS A 19 -30.16 11.91 -8.89
N LYS A 20 -29.90 10.78 -9.56
CA LYS A 20 -30.28 10.48 -10.96
C LYS A 20 -29.67 11.37 -12.04
N LYS A 21 -28.87 12.38 -11.67
CA LYS A 21 -28.12 13.18 -12.65
C LYS A 21 -27.04 12.33 -13.31
N SER A 22 -26.82 12.60 -14.58
CA SER A 22 -25.84 11.90 -15.40
C SER A 22 -24.44 12.42 -15.13
N THR A 23 -23.47 11.50 -15.00
CA THR A 23 -22.08 11.81 -14.70
C THR A 23 -21.17 10.95 -15.56
N VAL A 24 -20.03 11.51 -16.00
CA VAL A 24 -19.04 10.80 -16.82
C VAL A 24 -17.96 10.23 -15.90
N HIS A 25 -17.63 8.96 -16.09
CA HIS A 25 -16.66 8.23 -15.27
C HIS A 25 -15.64 7.50 -16.13
N GLN A 26 -14.42 7.35 -15.65
CA GLN A 26 -13.41 6.52 -16.31
C GLN A 26 -13.67 5.04 -16.02
N TYR A 27 -13.92 4.26 -17.07
CA TYR A 27 -14.13 2.81 -17.00
C TYR A 27 -12.88 2.08 -17.53
N LEU A 28 -12.16 1.41 -16.63
CA LEU A 28 -11.00 0.57 -16.99
C LEU A 28 -11.41 -0.61 -17.87
N ARG A 29 -10.71 -0.80 -19.01
CA ARG A 29 -10.97 -1.90 -19.95
C ARG A 29 -10.48 -3.22 -19.35
N ASP A 30 -11.24 -4.29 -19.57
CA ASP A 30 -10.95 -5.60 -18.97
C ASP A 30 -9.62 -6.22 -19.47
N TYR A 31 -9.16 -5.83 -20.66
CA TYR A 31 -7.89 -6.28 -21.26
C TYR A 31 -6.73 -5.29 -21.10
N ALA A 32 -6.91 -4.21 -20.33
CA ALA A 32 -5.86 -3.20 -20.18
C ALA A 32 -4.67 -3.69 -19.34
N TYR A 33 -4.87 -4.70 -18.49
CA TYR A 33 -3.85 -5.22 -17.59
C TYR A 33 -4.10 -6.70 -17.27
N THR A 34 -3.05 -7.41 -16.86
CA THR A 34 -3.13 -8.79 -16.35
C THR A 34 -2.65 -8.83 -14.91
N VAL A 35 -3.42 -9.49 -14.04
CA VAL A 35 -3.03 -9.72 -12.64
C VAL A 35 -2.13 -10.94 -12.56
N GLU A 36 -0.90 -10.76 -12.08
CA GLU A 36 0.06 -11.85 -11.87
C GLU A 36 -0.03 -12.44 -10.46
N LYS A 37 -0.15 -11.56 -9.46
CA LYS A 37 -0.19 -11.95 -8.05
C LYS A 37 -1.26 -11.19 -7.28
N ARG A 38 -2.00 -11.95 -6.46
CA ARG A 38 -2.84 -11.42 -5.40
C ARG A 38 -2.32 -11.91 -4.05
N ASP A 39 -2.21 -11.00 -3.10
CA ASP A 39 -1.89 -11.34 -1.72
C ASP A 39 -3.11 -11.97 -1.02
N GLU A 40 -2.90 -12.54 0.17
CA GLU A 40 -3.96 -13.18 0.95
C GLU A 40 -5.06 -12.21 1.37
N ASP A 41 -4.75 -10.92 1.48
CA ASP A 41 -5.72 -9.86 1.73
C ASP A 41 -6.43 -9.36 0.46
N LEU A 42 -6.21 -10.02 -0.68
CA LEU A 42 -6.73 -9.70 -2.02
C LEU A 42 -6.13 -8.46 -2.69
N PHE A 43 -5.10 -7.85 -2.10
CA PHE A 43 -4.32 -6.81 -2.75
C PHE A 43 -3.65 -7.35 -4.02
N VAL A 44 -3.72 -6.59 -5.10
CA VAL A 44 -3.02 -6.93 -6.36
C VAL A 44 -1.60 -6.39 -6.23
N SER A 45 -0.68 -7.24 -5.72
CA SER A 45 0.70 -6.84 -5.48
C SER A 45 1.56 -6.84 -6.74
N ARG A 46 1.18 -7.62 -7.77
CA ARG A 46 1.84 -7.60 -9.08
C ARG A 46 0.85 -7.73 -10.22
N TYR A 47 1.01 -6.87 -11.20
CA TYR A 47 0.26 -6.83 -12.45
C TYR A 47 1.12 -6.15 -13.52
N HIS A 48 0.84 -6.43 -14.79
CA HIS A 48 1.43 -5.69 -15.91
C HIS A 48 0.33 -5.06 -16.75
N TRP A 49 0.59 -3.86 -17.24
CA TRP A 49 -0.25 -3.24 -18.25
C TRP A 49 -0.01 -3.90 -19.60
N ALA A 50 -1.05 -3.97 -20.44
CA ALA A 50 -0.94 -4.50 -21.79
C ALA A 50 0.00 -3.65 -22.67
N LYS A 51 0.10 -2.34 -22.36
CA LYS A 51 1.07 -1.42 -22.95
C LYS A 51 1.91 -0.78 -21.84
N PRO A 52 3.25 -0.75 -21.96
CA PRO A 52 4.14 -0.17 -20.94
C PRO A 52 3.88 1.32 -20.66
N GLU A 53 3.40 2.09 -21.64
CA GLU A 53 3.08 3.51 -21.46
C GLU A 53 2.00 3.79 -20.40
N PHE A 54 1.28 2.77 -19.92
CA PHE A 54 0.25 2.89 -18.88
C PHE A 54 0.73 2.50 -17.48
N GLU A 55 2.01 2.16 -17.30
CA GLU A 55 2.57 1.77 -15.99
C GLU A 55 2.35 2.82 -14.89
N ASN A 56 2.26 4.10 -15.26
CA ASN A 56 1.98 5.19 -14.34
C ASN A 56 0.53 5.21 -13.81
N TYR A 57 -0.39 4.44 -14.37
CA TYR A 57 -1.75 4.33 -13.86
C TYR A 57 -1.83 3.32 -12.71
N ASN A 58 -2.51 3.73 -11.64
CA ASN A 58 -2.82 2.87 -10.52
C ASN A 58 -4.21 2.23 -10.71
N LEU A 59 -4.31 0.90 -10.60
CA LEU A 59 -5.59 0.18 -10.71
C LEU A 59 -6.65 0.68 -9.72
N GLN A 60 -6.23 1.19 -8.55
CA GLN A 60 -7.15 1.67 -7.53
C GLN A 60 -7.90 2.94 -7.96
N PHE A 61 -7.36 3.75 -8.89
CA PHE A 61 -8.00 4.98 -9.37
C PHE A 61 -9.36 4.71 -10.05
N PHE A 62 -9.55 3.52 -10.61
CA PHE A 62 -10.76 3.16 -11.34
C PHE A 62 -11.82 2.43 -10.51
N HIS A 63 -11.59 2.25 -9.20
CA HIS A 63 -12.48 1.44 -8.35
C HIS A 63 -13.74 2.18 -7.90
N LEU A 64 -13.59 3.45 -7.50
CA LEU A 64 -14.67 4.30 -7.00
C LEU A 64 -15.13 5.29 -8.04
N TRP A 65 -16.44 5.49 -8.12
CA TRP A 65 -17.09 6.52 -8.91
C TRP A 65 -17.72 7.54 -7.97
N TYR A 66 -17.70 8.80 -8.39
CA TYR A 66 -18.12 9.95 -7.61
C TYR A 66 -19.11 10.78 -8.40
N CYS A 67 -20.21 11.17 -7.75
CA CYS A 67 -21.19 12.07 -8.35
C CYS A 67 -20.93 13.53 -7.94
N PRO A 68 -20.45 14.42 -8.83
CA PRO A 68 -20.23 15.83 -8.50
C PRO A 68 -21.48 16.59 -8.08
N HIS A 69 -22.69 16.07 -8.34
CA HIS A 69 -23.92 16.78 -8.02
C HIS A 69 -24.47 16.52 -6.61
N CYS A 70 -24.20 15.36 -6.03
CA CYS A 70 -24.71 14.99 -4.70
C CYS A 70 -23.65 14.33 -3.81
N HIS A 71 -22.40 14.31 -4.28
CA HIS A 71 -21.21 13.80 -3.62
C HIS A 71 -21.17 12.31 -3.35
N TYR A 72 -22.24 11.57 -3.65
CA TYR A 72 -22.30 10.12 -3.50
C TYR A 72 -21.11 9.43 -4.16
N THR A 73 -20.41 8.62 -3.36
CA THR A 73 -19.20 7.92 -3.75
C THR A 73 -19.33 6.43 -3.47
N ASP A 74 -19.16 5.61 -4.51
CA ASP A 74 -19.31 4.16 -4.37
C ASP A 74 -18.52 3.39 -5.41
N GLU A 75 -18.46 2.07 -5.24
CA GLU A 75 -17.89 1.16 -6.23
C GLU A 75 -18.65 1.31 -7.56
N ARG A 76 -17.89 1.32 -8.65
CA ARG A 76 -18.39 1.38 -10.05
C ARG A 76 -19.69 0.60 -10.30
N LYS A 77 -19.80 -0.62 -9.77
CA LYS A 77 -20.96 -1.50 -9.96
C LYS A 77 -22.28 -0.86 -9.48
N MET A 78 -22.25 0.03 -8.49
CA MET A 78 -23.43 0.65 -7.90
C MET A 78 -24.03 1.75 -8.79
N PHE A 79 -23.23 2.32 -9.70
CA PHE A 79 -23.68 3.26 -10.71
C PHE A 79 -24.18 2.56 -11.98
N ILE A 80 -23.59 1.40 -12.33
CA ILE A 80 -23.94 0.65 -13.55
C ILE A 80 -25.17 -0.24 -13.32
N THR A 81 -25.36 -0.74 -12.10
CA THR A 81 -26.43 -1.71 -11.84
C THR A 81 -27.77 -1.00 -11.70
N ASN A 82 -28.60 -1.09 -12.75
CA ASN A 82 -29.98 -0.58 -12.75
C ASN A 82 -30.95 -1.41 -11.89
N LYS A 83 -30.49 -2.44 -11.17
CA LYS A 83 -31.36 -3.34 -10.41
C LYS A 83 -31.55 -2.85 -8.97
N PRO A 84 -32.79 -2.54 -8.55
CA PRO A 84 -33.13 -2.22 -7.16
C PRO A 84 -32.64 -3.29 -6.17
N ASP A 85 -32.67 -4.57 -6.56
CA ASP A 85 -32.30 -5.70 -5.68
C ASP A 85 -30.80 -5.76 -5.33
N ALA A 86 -29.93 -5.09 -6.11
CA ALA A 86 -28.52 -4.95 -5.75
C ALA A 86 -28.34 -4.07 -4.51
N PHE A 87 -29.31 -3.21 -4.25
CA PHE A 87 -29.42 -2.39 -3.07
C PHE A 87 -30.16 -3.17 -1.98
N LYS A 88 -29.42 -4.04 -1.28
CA LYS A 88 -29.93 -4.69 -0.06
C LYS A 88 -30.56 -3.65 0.88
N ASN A 89 -31.42 -4.13 1.79
CA ASN A 89 -32.00 -3.39 2.91
C ASN A 89 -30.99 -2.36 3.46
N GLY A 90 -31.32 -1.07 3.36
CA GLY A 90 -30.51 0.04 3.88
C GLY A 90 -30.08 1.09 2.85
N PHE A 91 -30.11 0.82 1.54
CA PHE A 91 -29.77 1.87 0.56
C PHE A 91 -30.78 3.02 0.52
N VAL A 92 -32.06 2.74 0.74
CA VAL A 92 -33.09 3.79 0.81
C VAL A 92 -32.78 4.74 1.97
N ASP A 93 -32.41 4.19 3.12
CA ASP A 93 -32.02 4.97 4.29
C ASP A 93 -30.76 5.79 4.01
N LEU A 94 -29.73 5.17 3.41
CA LEU A 94 -28.52 5.87 2.96
C LEU A 94 -28.84 7.01 2.00
N LYS A 95 -29.63 6.74 0.95
CA LYS A 95 -30.05 7.72 -0.04
C LYS A 95 -30.76 8.90 0.62
N ASN A 96 -31.69 8.61 1.54
CA ASN A 96 -32.42 9.64 2.26
C ASN A 96 -31.49 10.46 3.17
N ALA A 97 -30.53 9.82 3.82
CA ALA A 97 -29.52 10.51 4.64
C ALA A 97 -28.65 11.44 3.78
N LEU A 98 -28.19 10.98 2.61
CA LEU A 98 -27.41 11.77 1.66
C LEU A 98 -28.18 13.01 1.16
N LEU A 99 -29.44 12.82 0.77
CA LEU A 99 -30.29 13.90 0.28
C LEU A 99 -30.67 14.93 1.36
N LYS A 100 -30.63 14.55 2.65
CA LYS A 100 -30.95 15.45 3.77
C LYS A 100 -29.86 16.47 4.09
N GLY A 101 -28.66 16.36 3.50
CA GLY A 101 -27.66 17.43 3.61
C GLY A 101 -26.23 16.97 3.85
N ILE A 102 -25.74 15.94 3.14
CA ILE A 102 -24.33 15.52 3.23
C ILE A 102 -23.36 16.69 3.00
N GLY A 103 -23.73 17.65 2.15
CA GLY A 103 -22.94 18.85 1.88
C GLY A 103 -22.77 19.79 3.07
N SER A 104 -23.50 19.63 4.18
CA SER A 104 -23.31 20.47 5.38
C SER A 104 -22.40 19.82 6.43
N GLU A 105 -22.05 18.55 6.25
CA GLU A 105 -21.23 17.80 7.21
C GLU A 105 -19.78 18.32 7.21
N PRO A 106 -19.19 18.71 8.36
CA PRO A 106 -17.86 19.31 8.42
C PRO A 106 -16.77 18.46 7.76
N LEU A 107 -16.78 17.14 8.02
CA LEU A 107 -15.84 16.21 7.40
C LEU A 107 -15.97 16.21 5.87
N VAL A 108 -17.21 16.20 5.36
CA VAL A 108 -17.48 16.18 3.93
C VAL A 108 -16.99 17.47 3.30
N GLN A 109 -17.25 18.62 3.91
CA GLN A 109 -16.76 19.91 3.41
C GLN A 109 -15.23 19.99 3.39
N ALA A 110 -14.56 19.47 4.43
CA ALA A 110 -13.10 19.40 4.46
C ALA A 110 -12.56 18.51 3.32
N VAL A 111 -13.21 17.37 3.07
CA VAL A 111 -12.80 16.42 2.02
C VAL A 111 -13.09 16.95 0.61
N LEU A 112 -14.28 17.50 0.37
CA LEU A 112 -14.74 17.93 -0.97
C LEU A 112 -13.92 19.07 -1.56
N LYS A 113 -13.34 19.93 -0.73
CA LYS A 113 -12.43 21.01 -1.18
C LYS A 113 -11.22 20.49 -1.96
N HIS A 114 -10.85 19.23 -1.77
CA HIS A 114 -9.62 18.65 -2.30
C HIS A 114 -9.85 17.43 -3.20
N ILE A 115 -11.11 17.04 -3.47
CA ILE A 115 -11.41 15.99 -4.43
C ILE A 115 -11.40 16.59 -5.84
N GLN A 116 -10.43 16.18 -6.64
CA GLN A 116 -10.45 16.30 -8.09
C GLN A 116 -11.01 15.00 -8.68
N TYR A 117 -11.95 15.10 -9.62
CA TYR A 117 -12.56 13.94 -10.27
C TYR A 117 -12.49 14.06 -11.80
N PRO A 118 -11.99 13.05 -12.53
CA PRO A 118 -11.50 11.74 -12.05
C PRO A 118 -10.29 11.86 -11.11
N ALA A 119 -10.15 10.91 -10.18
CA ALA A 119 -9.05 10.93 -9.22
C ALA A 119 -7.79 10.37 -9.88
N GLU A 120 -6.86 11.26 -10.20
CA GLU A 120 -5.58 10.93 -10.85
C GLU A 120 -4.41 10.94 -9.85
N THR A 121 -4.66 11.40 -8.63
CA THR A 121 -3.65 11.48 -7.57
C THR A 121 -3.99 10.54 -6.42
N PHE A 122 -2.94 10.13 -5.69
CA PHE A 122 -3.08 9.36 -4.46
C PHE A 122 -4.01 10.05 -3.44
N THR A 123 -3.83 11.35 -3.23
CA THR A 123 -4.57 12.14 -2.23
C THR A 123 -6.06 12.19 -2.56
N ALA A 124 -6.43 12.46 -3.82
CA ALA A 124 -7.81 12.42 -4.28
C ALA A 124 -8.42 11.02 -4.08
N GLN A 125 -7.65 9.95 -4.38
CA GLN A 125 -8.16 8.59 -4.23
C GLN A 125 -8.37 8.18 -2.77
N TYR A 126 -7.46 8.57 -1.88
CA TYR A 126 -7.62 8.36 -0.44
C TYR A 126 -8.88 9.08 0.06
N LEU A 127 -9.06 10.35 -0.33
CA LEU A 127 -10.20 11.16 0.08
C LEU A 127 -11.54 10.63 -0.45
N LEU A 128 -11.58 10.12 -1.68
CA LEU A 128 -12.76 9.41 -2.22
C LEU A 128 -13.10 8.17 -1.40
N HIS A 129 -12.10 7.39 -0.97
CA HIS A 129 -12.36 6.23 -0.12
C HIS A 129 -12.86 6.64 1.26
N VAL A 130 -12.26 7.66 1.91
CA VAL A 130 -12.74 8.18 3.19
C VAL A 130 -14.19 8.66 3.07
N LEU A 131 -14.51 9.41 2.02
CA LEU A 131 -15.87 9.85 1.73
C LEU A 131 -16.83 8.66 1.55
N ALA A 132 -16.47 7.67 0.72
CA ALA A 132 -17.28 6.48 0.50
C ALA A 132 -17.54 5.68 1.78
N VAL A 133 -16.56 5.62 2.69
CA VAL A 133 -16.75 5.01 4.02
C VAL A 133 -17.70 5.87 4.86
N TYR A 134 -17.42 7.17 5.00
CA TYR A 134 -18.22 8.09 5.83
C TYR A 134 -19.70 8.08 5.44
N GLU A 135 -19.99 8.08 4.13
CA GLU A 135 -21.35 7.97 3.61
C GLU A 135 -22.09 6.76 4.18
N GLN A 136 -21.42 5.61 4.33
CA GLN A 136 -22.06 4.41 4.93
C GLN A 136 -22.46 4.61 6.40
N PHE A 137 -21.85 5.56 7.11
CA PHE A 137 -22.19 5.88 8.51
C PHE A 137 -23.33 6.88 8.66
N LEU A 138 -23.72 7.58 7.58
CA LEU A 138 -24.89 8.45 7.57
C LEU A 138 -26.20 7.66 7.69
N ALA A 139 -26.20 6.40 7.25
CA ALA A 139 -27.31 5.50 7.48
C ALA A 139 -27.38 5.07 8.96
N PRO A 140 -28.59 4.89 9.53
CA PRO A 140 -28.77 4.31 10.86
C PRO A 140 -28.05 2.97 11.00
N ASP A 141 -27.59 2.65 12.21
CA ASP A 141 -26.77 1.45 12.50
C ASP A 141 -27.35 0.14 11.94
N TYR A 142 -28.68 -0.04 11.97
CA TYR A 142 -29.36 -1.24 11.44
C TYR A 142 -29.34 -1.35 9.90
N ALA A 143 -29.13 -0.23 9.21
CA ALA A 143 -29.13 -0.12 7.75
C ALA A 143 -27.70 -0.14 7.18
N ARG A 144 -26.67 -0.14 8.03
CA ARG A 144 -25.27 -0.10 7.60
C ARG A 144 -24.86 -1.38 6.90
N ASN A 145 -24.18 -1.21 5.76
CA ASN A 145 -23.57 -2.33 5.05
C ASN A 145 -22.15 -2.58 5.58
N TYR A 146 -22.04 -3.29 6.71
CA TYR A 146 -20.76 -3.59 7.36
C TYR A 146 -19.76 -4.29 6.44
N GLU A 147 -20.22 -5.16 5.53
CA GLU A 147 -19.34 -5.82 4.56
C GLU A 147 -18.67 -4.79 3.64
N LYS A 148 -19.45 -3.81 3.16
CA LYS A 148 -18.93 -2.75 2.29
C LYS A 148 -17.98 -1.83 3.05
N ILE A 149 -18.34 -1.43 4.27
CA ILE A 149 -17.47 -0.62 5.14
C ILE A 149 -16.13 -1.31 5.33
N GLY A 150 -16.13 -2.59 5.71
CA GLY A 150 -14.91 -3.37 5.91
C GLY A 150 -14.03 -3.48 4.66
N LYS A 151 -14.64 -3.67 3.47
CA LYS A 151 -13.91 -3.71 2.19
C LYS A 151 -13.33 -2.36 1.79
N LEU A 152 -14.03 -1.25 2.07
CA LEU A 152 -13.51 0.08 1.77
C LEU A 152 -12.31 0.41 2.67
N TYR A 153 -12.37 0.09 3.97
CA TYR A 153 -11.20 0.21 4.85
C TYR A 153 -10.02 -0.66 4.40
N LEU A 154 -10.31 -1.89 3.93
CA LEU A 154 -9.26 -2.75 3.38
C LEU A 154 -8.56 -2.10 2.18
N ARG A 155 -9.31 -1.43 1.30
CA ARG A 155 -8.73 -0.67 0.18
C ARG A 155 -7.95 0.55 0.63
N ILE A 156 -8.40 1.25 1.67
CA ILE A 156 -7.60 2.33 2.26
C ILE A 156 -6.27 1.78 2.78
N SER A 157 -6.26 0.59 3.39
CA SER A 157 -5.00 -0.04 3.83
C SER A 157 -4.07 -0.36 2.64
N TRP A 158 -4.63 -0.74 1.49
CA TRP A 158 -3.84 -0.94 0.28
C TRP A 158 -3.26 0.37 -0.24
N LEU A 159 -4.02 1.48 -0.18
CA LEU A 159 -3.49 2.79 -0.53
C LEU A 159 -2.29 3.15 0.37
N PHE A 160 -2.40 2.97 1.69
CA PHE A 160 -1.24 3.17 2.57
C PHE A 160 -0.04 2.33 2.13
N ARG A 161 -0.25 1.03 1.90
CA ARG A 161 0.81 0.13 1.45
C ARG A 161 1.47 0.60 0.16
N MET A 162 0.69 1.07 -0.82
CA MET A 162 1.22 1.57 -2.09
C MET A 162 2.04 2.84 -1.93
N ALA A 163 1.63 3.73 -1.02
CA ALA A 163 2.34 4.97 -0.75
C ALA A 163 3.64 4.77 0.06
N THR A 164 3.72 3.71 0.86
CA THR A 164 4.90 3.38 1.68
C THR A 164 5.80 2.32 1.07
N ALA A 165 5.37 1.66 0.00
CA ALA A 165 6.19 0.68 -0.70
C ALA A 165 7.28 1.43 -1.48
N GLN A 166 8.36 1.80 -0.78
CA GLN A 166 9.65 2.01 -1.43
C GLN A 166 10.11 0.64 -1.92
N ASP A 167 10.12 0.46 -3.23
CA ASP A 167 10.62 -0.78 -3.78
C ASP A 167 12.15 -0.76 -3.67
N LYS A 168 12.80 -1.91 -3.46
CA LYS A 168 14.29 -1.93 -3.38
C LYS A 168 14.93 -1.49 -4.70
N SER A 169 14.18 -1.55 -5.79
CA SER A 169 14.57 -0.95 -7.06
C SER A 169 14.71 0.57 -6.97
N ASP A 170 13.95 1.23 -6.08
CA ASP A 170 13.95 2.68 -5.94
C ASP A 170 15.30 3.14 -5.40
N GLU A 171 15.84 2.47 -4.38
CA GLU A 171 17.19 2.76 -3.87
C GLU A 171 18.28 2.59 -4.95
N ALA A 172 18.12 1.65 -5.89
CA ALA A 172 19.07 1.45 -6.98
C ALA A 172 18.96 2.57 -8.02
N VAL A 173 17.75 2.95 -8.42
CA VAL A 173 17.51 4.04 -9.37
C VAL A 173 17.95 5.38 -8.79
N GLU A 174 17.70 5.65 -7.51
CA GLU A 174 18.17 6.86 -6.83
C GLU A 174 19.70 6.93 -6.84
N LYS A 175 20.40 5.82 -6.55
CA LYS A 175 21.86 5.73 -6.68
C LYS A 175 22.35 5.93 -8.11
N ASP A 176 21.63 5.42 -9.11
CA ASP A 176 21.99 5.62 -10.52
C ASP A 176 21.82 7.10 -10.93
N ILE A 177 20.79 7.79 -10.43
CA ILE A 177 20.59 9.23 -10.62
C ILE A 177 21.72 10.02 -9.94
N GLU A 178 22.09 9.66 -8.71
CA GLU A 178 23.25 10.27 -8.01
C GLU A 178 24.55 10.06 -8.80
N ALA A 179 24.81 8.83 -9.24
CA ALA A 179 25.98 8.49 -10.05
C ALA A 179 26.02 9.24 -11.39
N TYR A 180 24.86 9.45 -12.01
CA TYR A 180 24.73 10.28 -13.21
C TYR A 180 25.21 11.71 -12.95
N PHE A 181 24.75 12.34 -11.86
CA PHE A 181 25.16 13.71 -11.52
C PHE A 181 26.64 13.80 -11.13
N ASP A 182 27.18 12.81 -10.44
CA ASP A 182 28.61 12.73 -10.13
C ASP A 182 29.46 12.65 -11.41
N LEU A 183 29.05 11.83 -12.38
CA LEU A 183 29.71 11.73 -13.68
C LEU A 183 29.60 13.03 -14.46
N TYR A 184 28.43 13.67 -14.45
CA TYR A 184 28.21 14.97 -15.06
C TYR A 184 29.15 16.04 -14.47
N GLN A 185 29.24 16.15 -13.15
CA GLN A 185 30.11 17.13 -12.48
C GLN A 185 31.60 16.88 -12.82
N LYS A 186 32.05 15.62 -12.84
CA LYS A 186 33.41 15.26 -13.25
C LYS A 186 33.69 15.65 -14.70
N LEU A 187 32.75 15.37 -15.60
CA LEU A 187 32.87 15.74 -17.02
C LEU A 187 32.94 17.25 -17.18
N GLN A 188 32.04 17.99 -16.52
CA GLN A 188 32.03 19.45 -16.53
C GLN A 188 33.35 20.03 -16.00
N ALA A 189 33.85 19.53 -14.87
CA ALA A 189 35.12 19.97 -14.30
C ALA A 189 36.31 19.68 -15.22
N ASN A 190 36.39 18.48 -15.79
CA ASN A 190 37.46 18.10 -16.73
C ASN A 190 37.47 18.99 -17.97
N LEU A 191 36.28 19.29 -18.50
CA LEU A 191 36.12 20.17 -19.63
C LEU A 191 36.56 21.59 -19.25
N MET A 192 36.09 22.15 -18.13
CA MET A 192 36.48 23.51 -17.69
C MET A 192 37.99 23.62 -17.46
N ASN A 193 38.61 22.61 -16.87
CA ASN A 193 40.05 22.55 -16.68
C ASN A 193 40.80 22.49 -18.02
N SER A 194 40.27 21.77 -19.02
CA SER A 194 40.87 21.68 -20.35
C SER A 194 40.84 23.02 -21.08
N LEU A 195 39.73 23.77 -20.98
CA LEU A 195 39.65 25.13 -21.50
C LEU A 195 40.67 26.05 -20.82
N HIS A 196 40.74 26.02 -19.48
CA HIS A 196 41.69 26.84 -18.72
C HIS A 196 43.16 26.53 -19.07
N ASN A 197 43.50 25.24 -19.20
CA ASN A 197 44.84 24.81 -19.61
C ASN A 197 45.18 25.30 -21.02
N LEU A 198 44.21 25.30 -21.93
CA LEU A 198 44.39 25.80 -23.28
C LEU A 198 44.57 27.32 -23.31
N GLU A 199 43.80 28.08 -22.53
CA GLU A 199 43.97 29.52 -22.35
C GLU A 199 45.37 29.84 -21.80
N THR A 200 45.81 29.10 -20.78
CA THR A 200 47.15 29.23 -20.20
C THR A 200 48.25 28.95 -21.24
N LEU A 201 48.08 27.91 -22.06
CA LEU A 201 49.02 27.60 -23.15
C LEU A 201 49.04 28.72 -24.20
N ASN A 202 47.88 29.24 -24.59
CA ASN A 202 47.80 30.34 -25.56
C ASN A 202 48.49 31.60 -25.03
N GLN A 203 48.22 31.99 -23.78
CA GLN A 203 48.90 33.12 -23.11
C GLN A 203 50.41 32.92 -23.02
N TRP A 204 50.88 31.70 -22.74
CA TRP A 204 52.31 31.39 -22.73
C TRP A 204 52.94 31.56 -24.11
N ILE A 205 52.28 31.11 -25.18
CA ILE A 205 52.74 31.28 -26.57
C ILE A 205 52.81 32.76 -26.94
N GLU A 206 51.77 33.53 -26.62
CA GLU A 206 51.72 34.98 -26.86
C GLU A 206 52.86 35.71 -26.15
N ASN A 207 53.07 35.42 -24.86
CA ASN A 207 54.17 35.99 -24.08
C ASN A 207 55.55 35.61 -24.68
N LYS A 208 55.73 34.37 -25.16
CA LYS A 208 56.98 33.98 -25.85
C LYS A 208 57.21 34.76 -27.14
N ILE A 209 56.15 35.06 -27.90
CA ILE A 209 56.26 35.89 -29.09
C ILE A 209 56.63 37.33 -28.74
N GLU A 210 56.16 37.87 -27.61
CA GLU A 210 56.45 39.24 -27.18
C GLU A 210 57.84 39.42 -26.55
N THR A 211 58.30 38.43 -25.78
CA THR A 211 59.49 38.56 -24.93
C THR A 211 60.76 37.92 -25.49
N ASP A 212 60.68 36.92 -26.37
CA ASP A 212 61.89 36.32 -26.97
C ASP A 212 62.56 37.32 -27.94
N THR A 213 63.88 37.27 -27.99
CA THR A 213 64.68 38.00 -28.99
C THR A 213 65.45 37.02 -29.89
N GLY A 214 65.87 37.46 -31.08
CA GLY A 214 66.69 36.65 -31.98
C GLY A 214 65.94 35.47 -32.63
N ASN A 215 66.52 34.27 -32.55
CA ASN A 215 66.02 33.09 -33.27
C ASN A 215 64.72 32.50 -32.67
N GLY A 216 64.50 32.61 -31.35
CA GLY A 216 63.27 32.14 -30.69
C GLY A 216 62.03 32.89 -31.16
N TYR A 217 62.10 34.22 -31.21
CA TYR A 217 61.05 35.08 -31.76
C TYR A 217 60.63 34.65 -33.17
N ARG A 218 61.60 34.44 -34.07
CA ARG A 218 61.33 34.04 -35.46
C ARG A 218 60.65 32.68 -35.55
N PHE A 219 61.04 31.74 -34.70
CA PHE A 219 60.42 30.41 -34.63
C PHE A 219 58.96 30.51 -34.18
N TRP A 220 58.68 31.12 -33.02
CA TRP A 220 57.32 31.23 -32.50
C TRP A 220 56.40 32.06 -33.40
N LYS A 221 56.91 33.18 -33.93
CA LYS A 221 56.16 34.05 -34.85
C LYS A 221 55.79 33.34 -36.16
N LYS A 222 56.63 32.43 -36.66
CA LYS A 222 56.32 31.62 -37.85
C LYS A 222 55.07 30.76 -37.64
N HIS A 223 54.90 30.20 -36.45
CA HIS A 223 53.80 29.30 -36.10
C HIS A 223 52.63 29.98 -35.38
N ALA A 224 52.73 31.26 -35.02
CA ALA A 224 51.72 31.98 -34.25
C ALA A 224 50.31 31.93 -34.87
N ARG A 225 50.22 32.00 -36.20
CA ARG A 225 48.93 31.91 -36.91
C ARG A 225 48.29 30.54 -36.74
N GLU A 226 49.07 29.47 -36.83
CA GLU A 226 48.58 28.09 -36.66
C GLU A 226 48.12 27.85 -35.22
N PHE A 227 48.88 28.31 -34.23
CA PHE A 227 48.48 28.23 -32.82
C PHE A 227 47.17 28.99 -32.55
N LYS A 228 47.05 30.23 -33.05
CA LYS A 228 45.84 31.03 -32.90
C LYS A 228 44.63 30.38 -33.57
N GLN A 229 44.78 29.88 -34.80
CA GLN A 229 43.71 29.17 -35.50
C GLN A 229 43.26 27.91 -34.75
N ASN A 230 44.20 27.13 -34.21
CA ASN A 230 43.88 25.94 -33.42
C ASN A 230 43.18 26.29 -32.10
N TYR A 231 43.62 27.36 -31.42
CA TYR A 231 42.96 27.89 -30.23
C TYR A 231 41.52 28.34 -30.53
N GLU A 232 41.34 29.20 -31.53
CA GLU A 232 40.02 29.70 -31.94
C GLU A 232 39.08 28.56 -32.38
N TRP A 233 39.61 27.57 -33.10
CA TRP A 233 38.84 26.37 -33.48
C TRP A 233 38.39 25.57 -32.26
N PHE A 234 39.27 25.34 -31.28
CA PHE A 234 38.91 24.63 -30.05
C PHE A 234 37.89 25.42 -29.20
N VAL A 235 38.04 26.74 -29.10
CA VAL A 235 37.04 27.60 -28.43
C VAL A 235 35.70 27.54 -29.17
N GLY A 236 35.68 27.49 -30.50
CA GLY A 236 34.44 27.29 -31.27
C GLY A 236 33.78 25.92 -31.02
N LEU A 237 34.57 24.86 -30.83
CA LEU A 237 34.04 23.56 -30.38
C LEU A 237 33.46 23.65 -28.97
N TRP A 238 34.09 24.44 -28.10
CA TRP A 238 33.63 24.67 -26.74
C TRP A 238 32.26 25.34 -26.67
N ASP A 239 32.02 26.34 -27.53
CA ASP A 239 30.72 27.01 -27.68
C ASP A 239 29.60 26.05 -28.08
N THR A 240 29.95 24.92 -28.70
CA THR A 240 29.00 23.84 -29.03
C THR A 240 28.86 22.80 -27.92
N ALA A 241 29.96 22.50 -27.21
CA ALA A 241 29.97 21.50 -26.13
C ALA A 241 29.23 21.97 -24.87
N LEU A 242 29.32 23.26 -24.53
CA LEU A 242 28.71 23.79 -23.29
C LEU A 242 27.17 23.72 -23.31
N PRO A 243 26.46 24.12 -24.38
CA PRO A 243 25.01 23.92 -24.48
C PRO A 243 24.60 22.45 -24.41
N LEU A 244 25.40 21.55 -24.98
CA LEU A 244 25.14 20.12 -24.91
C LEU A 244 25.22 19.61 -23.45
N LEU A 245 26.26 20.00 -22.70
CA LEU A 245 26.36 19.68 -21.27
C LEU A 245 25.18 20.24 -20.47
N GLN A 246 24.75 21.47 -20.74
CA GLN A 246 23.57 22.05 -20.10
C GLN A 246 22.30 21.27 -20.42
N ASN A 247 22.15 20.78 -21.65
CA ASN A 247 21.02 19.92 -22.02
C ASN A 247 21.04 18.59 -21.26
N TYR A 248 22.21 17.98 -21.07
CA TYR A 248 22.34 16.78 -20.23
C TYR A 248 21.94 17.09 -18.78
N ASP A 249 22.47 18.15 -18.16
CA ASP A 249 22.07 18.56 -16.80
C ASP A 249 20.57 18.78 -16.67
N ASN A 250 19.96 19.50 -17.62
CA ASN A 250 18.51 19.73 -17.65
C ASN A 250 17.72 18.42 -17.79
N LEU A 251 18.19 17.49 -18.62
CA LEU A 251 17.57 16.17 -18.74
C LEU A 251 17.70 15.36 -17.45
N GLY A 252 18.89 15.34 -16.83
CA GLY A 252 19.13 14.68 -15.55
C GLY A 252 18.22 15.24 -14.44
N LYS A 253 18.09 16.57 -14.37
CA LYS A 253 17.16 17.24 -13.44
C LYS A 253 15.70 16.89 -13.74
N THR A 254 15.32 16.80 -15.00
CA THR A 254 13.97 16.39 -15.40
C THR A 254 13.69 14.95 -14.96
N ILE A 255 14.61 14.03 -15.20
CA ILE A 255 14.51 12.62 -14.76
C ILE A 255 14.44 12.54 -13.23
N GLN A 256 15.31 13.26 -12.52
CA GLN A 256 15.30 13.31 -11.06
C GLN A 256 13.98 13.87 -10.53
N MET A 257 13.47 14.95 -11.09
CA MET A 257 12.19 15.54 -10.71
C MET A 257 11.02 14.58 -10.99
N GLU A 258 11.00 13.94 -12.16
CA GLU A 258 9.98 12.94 -12.53
C GLU A 258 10.02 11.75 -11.57
N TYR A 259 11.22 11.23 -11.29
CA TYR A 259 11.46 10.17 -10.33
C TYR A 259 10.97 10.54 -8.92
N HIS A 260 11.40 11.67 -8.36
CA HIS A 260 10.93 12.06 -7.02
C HIS A 260 9.44 12.39 -7.02
N SER A 261 8.86 12.92 -8.10
CA SER A 261 7.41 13.18 -8.16
C SER A 261 6.56 11.90 -8.15
N THR A 262 7.12 10.80 -8.65
CA THR A 262 6.44 9.50 -8.74
C THR A 262 6.72 8.61 -7.53
N HIS A 263 7.87 8.77 -6.86
CA HIS A 263 8.33 7.89 -5.78
C HIS A 263 8.32 8.56 -4.39
N LYS A 264 8.04 9.86 -4.28
CA LYS A 264 7.91 10.51 -2.97
C LYS A 264 6.67 9.97 -2.25
N ASN A 265 6.84 9.61 -0.99
CA ASN A 265 5.74 9.23 -0.12
C ASN A 265 4.68 10.35 -0.12
N PRO A 266 3.46 10.11 -0.64
CA PRO A 266 2.45 11.15 -0.77
C PRO A 266 1.97 11.64 0.60
N PHE A 267 2.15 10.87 1.68
CA PHE A 267 1.79 11.30 3.04
C PHE A 267 2.73 12.37 3.60
N GLU A 268 4.00 12.38 3.18
CA GLU A 268 5.02 13.34 3.64
C GLU A 268 5.10 14.58 2.74
N SER A 269 4.40 14.56 1.61
CA SER A 269 4.39 15.68 0.67
C SER A 269 3.52 16.83 1.20
N PRO A 270 3.96 18.09 1.06
CA PRO A 270 3.15 19.26 1.37
C PRO A 270 1.78 19.19 0.69
N PHE A 271 0.74 19.59 1.41
CA PHE A 271 -0.63 19.48 0.92
C PHE A 271 -1.40 20.76 1.23
N GLN A 272 -1.53 21.63 0.23
CA GLN A 272 -2.22 22.93 0.37
C GLN A 272 -1.60 23.77 1.50
N GLU A 273 -2.38 24.13 2.51
CA GLU A 273 -1.98 24.86 3.72
C GLU A 273 -1.35 23.98 4.81
N TYR A 274 -1.34 22.65 4.61
CA TYR A 274 -0.79 21.69 5.55
C TYR A 274 0.68 21.37 5.22
N GLU A 275 1.48 21.23 6.28
CA GLU A 275 2.88 20.79 6.18
C GLU A 275 3.02 19.47 5.41
N SER A 276 2.06 18.56 5.58
CA SER A 276 2.00 17.30 4.86
C SER A 276 0.56 16.79 4.71
N PHE A 277 0.34 15.88 3.76
CA PHE A 277 -0.95 15.20 3.64
C PHE A 277 -1.30 14.39 4.90
N GLN A 278 -0.31 13.82 5.59
CA GLN A 278 -0.52 13.14 6.87
C GLN A 278 -1.13 14.08 7.92
N LYS A 279 -0.65 15.33 8.02
CA LYS A 279 -1.21 16.33 8.95
C LYS A 279 -2.66 16.67 8.63
N PHE A 280 -3.00 16.76 7.35
CA PHE A 280 -4.39 16.93 6.95
C PHE A 280 -5.27 15.74 7.37
N ILE A 281 -4.80 14.49 7.19
CA ILE A 281 -5.55 13.29 7.63
C ILE A 281 -5.70 13.26 9.16
N GLU A 282 -4.67 13.65 9.91
CA GLU A 282 -4.75 13.80 11.37
C GLU A 282 -5.84 14.80 11.77
N GLU A 283 -5.97 15.93 11.06
CA GLU A 283 -7.06 16.88 11.27
C GLU A 283 -8.43 16.28 10.93
N LEU A 284 -8.57 15.58 9.79
CA LEU A 284 -9.81 14.88 9.44
C LEU A 284 -10.23 13.87 10.51
N LYS A 285 -9.26 13.20 11.15
CA LYS A 285 -9.52 12.26 12.24
C LYS A 285 -10.09 12.94 13.49
N THR A 286 -9.78 14.22 13.72
CA THR A 286 -10.40 15.00 14.80
C THR A 286 -11.88 15.27 14.52
N LEU A 287 -12.25 15.46 13.24
CA LEU A 287 -13.64 15.61 12.81
C LEU A 287 -14.41 14.29 12.87
N TRP A 288 -13.75 13.18 12.53
CA TRP A 288 -14.35 11.86 12.57
C TRP A 288 -13.32 10.77 12.90
N LYS A 289 -13.49 10.11 14.05
CA LYS A 289 -12.60 9.04 14.54
C LYS A 289 -12.46 7.84 13.60
N GLY A 290 -13.35 7.70 12.61
CA GLY A 290 -13.29 6.63 11.62
C GLY A 290 -12.21 6.83 10.55
N VAL A 291 -11.59 8.02 10.44
CA VAL A 291 -10.52 8.26 9.46
C VAL A 291 -9.23 7.53 9.90
N PRO A 292 -8.73 6.55 9.13
CA PRO A 292 -7.52 5.83 9.49
C PRO A 292 -6.28 6.64 9.10
N VAL A 293 -5.35 6.84 10.03
CA VAL A 293 -4.09 7.58 9.78
C VAL A 293 -2.89 6.66 9.44
N SER A 294 -3.13 5.35 9.30
CA SER A 294 -2.09 4.35 8.96
C SER A 294 -2.68 3.10 8.32
N GLU A 295 -1.83 2.28 7.67
CA GLU A 295 -2.22 0.95 7.16
C GLU A 295 -2.81 0.07 8.28
N SER A 296 -2.13 0.02 9.43
CA SER A 296 -2.54 -0.79 10.59
C SER A 296 -3.92 -0.40 11.09
N GLU A 297 -4.20 0.90 11.22
CA GLU A 297 -5.51 1.36 11.65
C GLU A 297 -6.61 1.02 10.63
N ALA A 298 -6.34 1.20 9.33
CA ALA A 298 -7.25 0.81 8.26
C ALA A 298 -7.52 -0.71 8.26
N GLN A 299 -6.50 -1.54 8.46
CA GLN A 299 -6.65 -3.00 8.58
C GLN A 299 -7.46 -3.42 9.81
N LYS A 300 -7.25 -2.75 10.95
CA LYS A 300 -8.01 -3.00 12.18
C LYS A 300 -9.49 -2.67 11.98
N LEU A 301 -9.80 -1.52 11.37
CA LEU A 301 -11.17 -1.14 11.04
C LEU A 301 -11.79 -2.10 10.01
N ALA A 302 -11.02 -2.51 8.99
CA ALA A 302 -11.46 -3.51 8.01
C ALA A 302 -11.84 -4.84 8.68
N ALA A 303 -10.95 -5.39 9.52
CA ALA A 303 -11.19 -6.64 10.24
C ALA A 303 -12.39 -6.53 11.18
N HIS A 304 -12.55 -5.40 11.87
CA HIS A 304 -13.70 -5.14 12.75
C HIS A 304 -15.02 -5.18 11.96
N TYR A 305 -15.17 -4.38 10.91
CA TYR A 305 -16.45 -4.30 10.18
C TYR A 305 -16.73 -5.53 9.32
N LEU A 306 -15.71 -6.22 8.81
CA LEU A 306 -15.92 -7.54 8.19
C LEU A 306 -16.45 -8.57 9.20
N PHE A 307 -16.02 -8.50 10.46
CA PHE A 307 -16.54 -9.37 11.51
C PHE A 307 -17.96 -8.99 11.93
N GLU A 308 -18.30 -7.69 12.00
CA GLU A 308 -19.69 -7.25 12.22
C GLU A 308 -20.62 -7.72 11.09
N ALA A 309 -20.15 -7.73 9.84
CA ALA A 309 -20.89 -8.29 8.71
C ALA A 309 -21.15 -9.80 8.84
N ILE A 310 -20.27 -10.54 9.53
CA ILE A 310 -20.51 -11.95 9.86
C ILE A 310 -21.57 -12.08 10.95
N LYS A 311 -21.48 -11.29 12.01
CA LYS A 311 -22.48 -11.30 13.09
C LYS A 311 -23.88 -10.95 12.60
N SER A 312 -23.99 -10.08 11.59
CA SER A 312 -25.27 -9.70 11.00
C SER A 312 -25.87 -10.76 10.07
N GLY A 313 -25.25 -11.95 9.95
CA GLY A 313 -25.77 -13.09 9.18
C GLY A 313 -25.63 -12.96 7.66
N VAL A 314 -24.91 -11.94 7.14
CA VAL A 314 -24.76 -11.70 5.68
C VAL A 314 -24.10 -12.88 4.96
N TYR A 315 -23.36 -13.71 5.70
CA TYR A 315 -22.60 -14.84 5.17
C TYR A 315 -23.20 -16.22 5.48
N ASP A 316 -24.33 -16.30 6.18
CA ASP A 316 -24.91 -17.59 6.64
C ASP A 316 -25.39 -18.49 5.50
N THR A 317 -25.65 -17.93 4.33
CA THR A 317 -26.21 -18.68 3.19
C THR A 317 -25.18 -19.51 2.41
N LYS A 318 -23.89 -19.14 2.47
CA LYS A 318 -22.83 -19.79 1.67
C LYS A 318 -21.57 -20.00 2.49
N VAL A 319 -21.32 -21.27 2.86
CA VAL A 319 -20.15 -21.69 3.65
C VAL A 319 -18.84 -21.20 3.05
N SER A 320 -18.68 -21.26 1.72
CA SER A 320 -17.46 -20.78 1.05
C SER A 320 -17.23 -19.28 1.25
N ARG A 321 -18.29 -18.47 1.30
CA ARG A 321 -18.18 -17.02 1.48
C ARG A 321 -17.85 -16.68 2.94
N TYR A 322 -18.48 -17.36 3.89
CA TYR A 322 -18.11 -17.28 5.30
C TYR A 322 -16.63 -17.65 5.51
N TYR A 323 -16.21 -18.77 4.93
CA TYR A 323 -14.84 -19.26 4.95
C TYR A 323 -13.84 -18.20 4.46
N SER A 324 -14.04 -17.68 3.25
CA SER A 324 -13.13 -16.69 2.66
C SER A 324 -12.99 -15.41 3.49
N ILE A 325 -14.09 -14.88 4.04
CA ILE A 325 -14.05 -13.65 4.83
C ILE A 325 -13.44 -13.89 6.21
N MET A 326 -13.74 -15.01 6.87
CA MET A 326 -13.08 -15.34 8.15
C MET A 326 -11.58 -15.58 7.96
N ARG A 327 -11.17 -16.25 6.88
CA ARG A 327 -9.74 -16.43 6.56
C ARG A 327 -9.03 -15.10 6.34
N LEU A 328 -9.68 -14.17 5.64
CA LEU A 328 -9.22 -12.79 5.47
C LEU A 328 -9.07 -12.08 6.81
N ILE A 329 -10.07 -12.16 7.70
CA ILE A 329 -10.01 -11.53 9.03
C ILE A 329 -8.85 -12.09 9.86
N VAL A 330 -8.65 -13.41 9.85
CA VAL A 330 -7.50 -14.06 10.54
C VAL A 330 -6.19 -13.52 9.98
N HIS A 331 -6.05 -13.44 8.66
CA HIS A 331 -4.87 -12.89 8.01
C HIS A 331 -4.62 -11.42 8.37
N LEU A 332 -5.66 -10.57 8.41
CA LEU A 332 -5.53 -9.17 8.81
C LEU A 332 -5.02 -9.05 10.25
N TYR A 333 -5.56 -9.82 11.20
CA TYR A 333 -5.04 -9.81 12.58
C TYR A 333 -3.61 -10.36 12.68
N GLN A 334 -3.24 -11.34 11.85
CA GLN A 334 -1.87 -11.83 11.76
C GLN A 334 -0.91 -10.72 11.29
N ARG A 335 -1.27 -9.96 10.25
CA ARG A 335 -0.47 -8.81 9.76
C ARG A 335 -0.31 -7.72 10.83
N LEU A 336 -1.35 -7.49 11.61
CA LEU A 336 -1.35 -6.57 12.75
C LEU A 336 -0.56 -7.09 13.96
N GLN A 337 0.04 -8.29 13.88
CA GLN A 337 0.70 -8.99 14.99
C GLN A 337 -0.23 -9.19 16.22
N GLN A 338 -1.54 -9.19 15.98
CA GLN A 338 -2.60 -9.42 16.97
C GLN A 338 -2.94 -10.91 17.00
N TYR A 339 -1.95 -11.73 17.34
CA TYR A 339 -2.05 -13.19 17.19
C TYR A 339 -3.15 -13.80 18.07
N SER A 340 -3.43 -13.25 19.24
CA SER A 340 -4.52 -13.71 20.11
C SER A 340 -5.88 -13.56 19.44
N GLN A 341 -6.13 -12.41 18.79
CA GLN A 341 -7.34 -12.16 18.02
C GLN A 341 -7.40 -13.09 16.80
N ALA A 342 -6.29 -13.27 16.08
CA ALA A 342 -6.23 -14.19 14.94
C ALA A 342 -6.56 -15.64 15.35
N LEU A 343 -6.04 -16.12 16.48
CA LEU A 343 -6.34 -17.45 17.04
C LEU A 343 -7.80 -17.60 17.47
N ASP A 344 -8.40 -16.58 18.10
CA ASP A 344 -9.82 -16.59 18.45
C ASP A 344 -10.71 -16.66 17.19
N LYS A 345 -10.43 -15.83 16.18
CA LYS A 345 -11.18 -15.86 14.92
C LYS A 345 -10.99 -17.17 14.17
N SER A 346 -9.80 -17.75 14.18
CA SER A 346 -9.56 -19.08 13.62
C SER A 346 -10.34 -20.18 14.34
N ARG A 347 -10.43 -20.14 15.68
CA ARG A 347 -11.28 -21.05 16.46
C ARG A 347 -12.75 -20.94 16.05
N ILE A 348 -13.30 -19.72 16.01
CA ILE A 348 -14.69 -19.46 15.60
C ILE A 348 -14.96 -19.98 14.18
N LEU A 349 -13.98 -19.83 13.28
CA LEU A 349 -14.06 -20.38 11.91
C LEU A 349 -14.18 -21.91 11.93
N ILE A 350 -13.28 -22.59 12.63
CA ILE A 350 -13.25 -24.07 12.71
C ILE A 350 -14.56 -24.60 13.32
N GLU A 351 -15.01 -24.04 14.44
CA GLU A 351 -16.26 -24.44 15.11
C GLU A 351 -17.47 -24.33 14.17
N ARG A 352 -17.55 -23.24 13.40
CA ARG A 352 -18.64 -23.02 12.44
C ARG A 352 -18.56 -23.99 11.25
N LEU A 353 -17.36 -24.29 10.74
CA LEU A 353 -17.19 -25.28 9.67
C LEU A 353 -17.54 -26.69 10.14
N GLU A 354 -17.18 -27.08 11.36
CA GLU A 354 -17.54 -28.37 11.94
C GLU A 354 -19.06 -28.49 12.13
N TYR A 355 -19.74 -27.40 12.51
CA TYR A 355 -21.20 -27.36 12.52
C TYR A 355 -21.80 -27.61 11.12
N PHE A 356 -21.23 -27.00 10.08
CA PHE A 356 -21.65 -27.25 8.69
C PHE A 356 -21.39 -28.70 8.25
N ASP A 357 -20.25 -29.32 8.62
CA ASP A 357 -19.97 -30.72 8.32
C ASP A 357 -21.01 -31.66 8.96
N ARG A 358 -21.34 -31.45 10.24
CA ARG A 358 -22.39 -32.21 10.94
C ARG A 358 -23.76 -32.04 10.28
N THR A 359 -24.13 -30.81 9.94
CA THR A 359 -25.40 -30.53 9.26
C THR A 359 -25.48 -31.22 7.90
N LEU A 360 -24.38 -31.27 7.14
CA LEU A 360 -24.33 -32.00 5.87
C LEU A 360 -24.41 -33.51 6.08
N GLU A 361 -23.76 -34.05 7.10
CA GLU A 361 -23.87 -35.47 7.46
C GLU A 361 -25.31 -35.88 7.77
N ASP A 362 -26.03 -35.10 8.57
CA ASP A 362 -27.42 -35.39 8.93
C ASP A 362 -28.34 -35.33 7.71
N ARG A 363 -28.09 -34.37 6.79
CA ARG A 363 -28.82 -34.29 5.51
C ARG A 363 -28.53 -35.48 4.60
N ILE A 364 -27.29 -35.98 4.57
CA ILE A 364 -26.92 -37.19 3.83
C ILE A 364 -27.67 -38.39 4.41
N LYS A 365 -27.62 -38.60 5.74
CA LYS A 365 -28.34 -39.71 6.41
C LYS A 365 -29.83 -39.67 6.12
N LYS A 366 -30.44 -38.48 6.20
CA LYS A 366 -31.87 -38.29 5.90
C LYS A 366 -32.17 -38.59 4.43
N ALA A 367 -31.42 -38.04 3.50
CA ALA A 367 -31.59 -38.28 2.06
C ALA A 367 -31.47 -39.78 1.72
N THR A 368 -30.50 -40.48 2.32
CA THR A 368 -30.34 -41.93 2.17
C THR A 368 -31.54 -42.68 2.76
N SER A 369 -32.03 -42.32 3.95
CA SER A 369 -33.19 -42.98 4.57
C SER A 369 -34.51 -42.79 3.80
N LEU A 370 -34.64 -41.67 3.08
CA LEU A 370 -35.81 -41.34 2.27
C LEU A 370 -35.69 -41.86 0.83
N ASN A 371 -34.62 -42.59 0.49
CA ASN A 371 -34.29 -43.02 -0.88
C ASN A 371 -34.33 -41.84 -1.87
N GLU A 372 -33.85 -40.66 -1.46
CA GLU A 372 -33.64 -39.55 -2.40
C GLU A 372 -32.64 -39.99 -3.49
N GLY A 373 -32.82 -39.51 -4.72
CA GLY A 373 -32.00 -39.93 -5.86
C GLY A 373 -30.49 -39.81 -5.60
N THR A 374 -29.71 -40.77 -6.12
CA THR A 374 -28.25 -40.88 -5.93
C THR A 374 -27.51 -39.56 -6.20
N ALA A 375 -27.93 -38.81 -7.22
CA ALA A 375 -27.37 -37.50 -7.56
C ALA A 375 -27.45 -36.47 -6.41
N THR A 376 -28.51 -36.50 -5.58
CA THR A 376 -28.65 -35.60 -4.43
C THR A 376 -27.64 -35.96 -3.34
N VAL A 377 -27.52 -37.25 -3.03
CA VAL A 377 -26.55 -37.78 -2.05
C VAL A 377 -25.11 -37.47 -2.49
N ASP A 378 -24.78 -37.68 -3.75
CA ASP A 378 -23.46 -37.39 -4.32
C ASP A 378 -23.11 -35.90 -4.23
N ARG A 379 -24.07 -35.02 -4.53
CA ARG A 379 -23.90 -33.56 -4.40
C ARG A 379 -23.63 -33.17 -2.94
N LEU A 380 -24.35 -33.75 -1.98
CA LEU A 380 -24.14 -33.50 -0.55
C LEU A 380 -22.77 -34.00 -0.10
N ASN A 381 -22.36 -35.19 -0.52
CA ASN A 381 -21.03 -35.75 -0.24
C ASN A 381 -19.92 -34.85 -0.80
N LYS A 382 -20.06 -34.35 -2.03
CA LYS A 382 -19.09 -33.41 -2.64
C LYS A 382 -18.99 -32.11 -1.84
N ASN A 383 -20.12 -31.57 -1.39
CA ASN A 383 -20.13 -30.38 -0.54
C ASN A 383 -19.48 -30.64 0.82
N ARG A 384 -19.76 -31.80 1.43
CA ARG A 384 -19.15 -32.21 2.71
C ARG A 384 -17.63 -32.34 2.61
N MET A 385 -17.14 -32.97 1.54
CA MET A 385 -15.71 -33.09 1.26
C MET A 385 -15.03 -31.72 1.18
N LYS A 386 -15.64 -30.75 0.48
CA LYS A 386 -15.14 -29.36 0.43
C LYS A 386 -15.08 -28.70 1.81
N VAL A 387 -16.10 -28.91 2.66
CA VAL A 387 -16.09 -28.36 4.03
C VAL A 387 -14.97 -28.99 4.87
N ARG A 388 -14.72 -30.29 4.76
CA ARG A 388 -13.61 -30.95 5.46
C ARG A 388 -12.24 -30.45 5.00
N GLU A 389 -12.08 -30.17 3.71
CA GLU A 389 -10.88 -29.52 3.19
C GLU A 389 -10.69 -28.12 3.77
N MET A 390 -11.76 -27.32 3.87
CA MET A 390 -11.73 -26.00 4.53
C MET A 390 -11.37 -26.11 6.03
N ILE A 391 -11.84 -27.15 6.74
CA ILE A 391 -11.48 -27.38 8.15
C ILE A 391 -9.98 -27.68 8.28
N ARG A 392 -9.43 -28.50 7.37
CA ARG A 392 -8.00 -28.82 7.35
C ARG A 392 -7.17 -27.55 7.12
N ASP A 393 -7.48 -26.78 6.08
CA ASP A 393 -6.81 -25.50 5.76
C ASP A 393 -6.89 -24.52 6.94
N ALA A 394 -8.07 -24.38 7.57
CA ALA A 394 -8.24 -23.51 8.75
C ALA A 394 -7.39 -23.95 9.96
N ARG A 395 -7.23 -25.27 10.18
CA ARG A 395 -6.39 -25.82 11.26
C ARG A 395 -4.91 -25.61 10.98
N GLU A 396 -4.47 -25.78 9.74
CA GLU A 396 -3.11 -25.49 9.29
C GLU A 396 -2.78 -24.00 9.47
N GLN A 397 -3.67 -23.11 9.02
CA GLN A 397 -3.52 -21.67 9.25
C GLN A 397 -3.45 -21.33 10.75
N ARG A 398 -4.30 -21.96 11.57
CA ARG A 398 -4.26 -21.77 13.04
C ARG A 398 -2.91 -22.17 13.64
N ALA A 399 -2.38 -23.32 13.23
CA ALA A 399 -1.09 -23.81 13.71
C ALA A 399 0.04 -22.86 13.31
N TYR A 400 -0.01 -22.32 12.09
CA TYR A 400 0.93 -21.31 11.63
C TYR A 400 0.87 -20.01 12.47
N VAL A 401 -0.34 -19.49 12.74
CA VAL A 401 -0.52 -18.32 13.62
C VAL A 401 -0.02 -18.58 15.04
N LEU A 402 -0.25 -19.79 15.57
CA LEU A 402 0.26 -20.17 16.89
C LEU A 402 1.79 -20.14 16.92
N ARG A 403 2.45 -20.68 15.89
CA ARG A 403 3.91 -20.63 15.78
C ARG A 403 4.44 -19.20 15.76
N LEU A 404 3.85 -18.32 14.94
CA LEU A 404 4.23 -16.90 14.89
C LEU A 404 4.05 -16.21 16.25
N LYS A 405 2.98 -16.54 16.97
CA LYS A 405 2.76 -16.05 18.34
C LYS A 405 3.87 -16.51 19.27
N THR A 406 4.21 -17.80 19.26
CA THR A 406 5.27 -18.35 20.11
C THR A 406 6.61 -17.69 19.81
N GLU A 407 6.98 -17.51 18.54
CA GLU A 407 8.21 -16.81 18.13
C GLU A 407 8.24 -15.36 18.65
N ALA A 408 7.13 -14.63 18.52
CA ALA A 408 7.02 -13.25 19.01
C ALA A 408 7.06 -13.17 20.56
N ASP A 409 6.45 -14.14 21.24
CA ASP A 409 6.48 -14.27 22.70
C ASP A 409 7.87 -14.59 23.20
N GLU A 410 8.60 -15.50 22.53
CA GLU A 410 9.98 -15.83 22.87
C GLU A 410 10.91 -14.62 22.72
N LYS A 411 10.76 -13.84 21.65
CA LYS A 411 11.54 -12.61 21.46
C LYS A 411 11.30 -11.62 22.60
N ARG A 412 10.03 -11.35 22.94
CA ARG A 412 9.68 -10.44 24.04
C ARG A 412 10.14 -10.96 25.41
N ALA A 413 10.00 -12.27 25.64
CA ALA A 413 10.46 -12.90 26.87
C ALA A 413 11.99 -12.76 27.03
N LEU A 414 12.74 -12.93 25.94
CA LEU A 414 14.20 -12.75 25.93
C LEU A 414 14.61 -11.31 26.27
N GLU A 415 13.91 -10.31 25.70
CA GLU A 415 14.15 -8.89 26.00
C GLU A 415 13.89 -8.58 27.49
N ILE A 416 12.79 -9.09 28.06
CA ILE A 416 12.47 -8.92 29.49
C ILE A 416 13.50 -9.63 30.36
N PHE A 417 13.85 -10.88 30.02
CA PHE A 417 14.84 -11.69 30.73
C PHE A 417 16.20 -11.00 30.82
N HIS A 418 16.69 -10.44 29.71
CA HIS A 418 17.96 -9.69 29.71
C HIS A 418 17.87 -8.38 30.51
N SER A 419 16.73 -7.69 30.45
CA SER A 419 16.55 -6.41 31.14
C SER A 419 16.35 -6.56 32.65
N HIS A 420 15.98 -7.75 33.14
CA HIS A 420 15.64 -8.01 34.54
C HIS A 420 16.38 -9.23 35.10
N ARG A 421 17.67 -9.41 34.77
CA ARG A 421 18.46 -10.56 35.27
C ARG A 421 18.53 -10.68 36.79
N ASP A 422 18.36 -9.58 37.52
CA ASP A 422 18.50 -9.58 38.99
C ASP A 422 17.21 -10.01 39.73
N CYS A 423 16.03 -9.92 39.09
CA CYS A 423 14.73 -10.21 39.73
C CYS A 423 14.55 -11.70 40.08
N THR A 424 13.62 -12.03 40.98
CA THR A 424 13.29 -13.44 41.28
C THR A 424 12.59 -14.11 40.09
N PRO A 425 12.63 -15.46 39.97
CA PRO A 425 11.86 -16.17 38.95
C PRO A 425 10.36 -15.83 38.98
N GLU A 426 9.78 -15.62 40.17
CA GLU A 426 8.38 -15.24 40.34
C GLU A 426 8.10 -13.82 39.84
N GLU A 427 8.98 -12.86 40.14
CA GLU A 427 8.90 -11.49 39.62
C GLU A 427 9.04 -11.47 38.09
N LEU A 428 9.99 -12.23 37.54
CA LEU A 428 10.16 -12.39 36.10
C LEU A 428 8.88 -12.95 35.45
N ALA A 429 8.30 -14.00 36.05
CA ALA A 429 7.07 -14.61 35.55
C ALA A 429 5.93 -13.58 35.50
N GLU A 430 5.79 -12.77 36.55
CA GLU A 430 4.76 -11.76 36.63
C GLU A 430 4.94 -10.65 35.59
N LEU A 431 6.18 -10.16 35.39
CA LEU A 431 6.50 -9.21 34.32
C LEU A 431 6.13 -9.76 32.94
N MET A 432 6.40 -11.04 32.68
CA MET A 432 6.03 -11.68 31.41
C MET A 432 4.51 -11.86 31.26
N ARG A 433 3.78 -12.21 32.33
CA ARG A 433 2.30 -12.31 32.32
C ARG A 433 1.64 -10.97 32.03
N GLN A 434 2.18 -9.87 32.57
CA GLN A 434 1.69 -8.51 32.28
C GLN A 434 1.81 -8.16 30.79
N GLN A 435 2.78 -8.75 30.08
CA GLN A 435 2.97 -8.60 28.64
C GLN A 435 2.18 -9.64 27.81
N ALA A 436 1.31 -10.41 28.46
CA ALA A 436 0.49 -11.48 27.89
C ALA A 436 1.31 -12.54 27.13
N ILE A 437 2.52 -12.85 27.62
CA ILE A 437 3.38 -13.92 27.09
C ILE A 437 2.80 -15.29 27.49
N GLU A 438 2.91 -16.27 26.61
CA GLU A 438 2.42 -17.63 26.87
C GLU A 438 3.13 -18.33 28.02
N GLU A 439 2.36 -18.98 28.90
CA GLU A 439 2.86 -19.65 30.10
C GLU A 439 3.96 -20.69 29.81
N ALA A 440 3.93 -21.34 28.65
CA ALA A 440 4.98 -22.27 28.22
C ALA A 440 6.33 -21.56 28.01
N VAL A 441 6.31 -20.36 27.41
CA VAL A 441 7.49 -19.50 27.21
C VAL A 441 7.95 -18.94 28.55
N ILE A 442 7.03 -18.51 29.42
CA ILE A 442 7.35 -18.04 30.77
C ILE A 442 8.11 -19.11 31.54
N LYS A 443 7.57 -20.34 31.62
CA LYS A 443 8.20 -21.47 32.31
C LYS A 443 9.60 -21.79 31.80
N LYS A 444 9.84 -21.65 30.48
CA LYS A 444 11.15 -21.84 29.87
C LYS A 444 12.17 -20.85 30.43
N TYR A 445 11.86 -19.55 30.42
CA TYR A 445 12.79 -18.50 30.86
C TYR A 445 12.93 -18.40 32.37
N THR A 446 11.89 -18.70 33.16
CA THR A 446 12.00 -18.74 34.62
C THR A 446 12.87 -19.91 35.09
N ALA A 447 12.73 -21.08 34.46
CA ALA A 447 13.60 -22.23 34.73
C ALA A 447 15.07 -21.95 34.35
N GLU A 448 15.29 -21.22 33.24
CA GLU A 448 16.62 -20.76 32.83
C GLU A 448 17.23 -19.83 33.89
N LEU A 449 16.49 -18.83 34.38
CA LEU A 449 16.94 -17.91 35.42
C LEU A 449 17.29 -18.64 36.73
N GLU A 450 16.43 -19.56 37.18
CA GLU A 450 16.70 -20.40 38.35
C GLU A 450 18.01 -21.17 38.20
N SER A 451 18.27 -21.70 37.00
CA SER A 451 19.49 -22.45 36.72
C SER A 451 20.74 -21.56 36.77
N GLU A 452 20.65 -20.31 36.26
CA GLU A 452 21.75 -19.33 36.32
C GLU A 452 22.04 -18.93 37.78
N LYS A 453 21.00 -18.64 38.57
CA LYS A 453 21.16 -18.27 40.00
C LYS A 453 21.75 -19.39 40.83
N LYS A 454 21.30 -20.64 40.60
CA LYS A 454 21.90 -21.82 41.24
C LYS A 454 23.39 -21.94 40.91
N LYS A 455 23.78 -21.77 39.63
CA LYS A 455 25.20 -21.82 39.21
C LYS A 455 26.05 -20.70 39.84
N GLY A 456 25.54 -19.48 39.93
CA GLY A 456 26.23 -18.35 40.56
C GLY A 456 26.48 -18.57 42.06
N LEU A 457 25.49 -19.11 42.78
CA LEU A 457 25.65 -19.49 44.19
C LEU A 457 26.78 -20.50 44.40
N PHE A 458 26.90 -21.52 43.52
CA PHE A 458 27.97 -22.52 43.63
C PHE A 458 29.38 -21.97 43.34
N GLN A 459 29.52 -20.84 42.65
CA GLN A 459 30.83 -20.20 42.46
C GLN A 459 31.30 -19.45 43.72
N ILE A 460 30.39 -19.01 44.58
CA ILE A 460 30.72 -18.31 45.84
C ILE A 460 31.27 -19.27 46.90
N PHE A 461 30.84 -20.54 46.90
CA PHE A 461 31.28 -21.56 47.88
C PHE A 461 32.55 -22.34 47.46
N LYS A 462 33.25 -21.92 46.40
CA LYS A 462 34.50 -22.55 45.93
C LYS A 462 35.79 -21.86 46.40
N PHE A 463 35.66 -20.85 47.25
CA PHE A 463 36.76 -20.23 48.00
C PHE A 463 36.63 -20.60 49.47
#